data_AF-A0A978U1H9-F1
#
_entry.id   AF-A0A978U1H9-F1
#
_cell.length_a   1.000
_cell.length_b   1.000
_cell.length_c   1.000
_cell.angle_alpha   90.00
_cell.angle_beta   90.00
_cell.angle_gamma   90.00
#
_symmetry.space_group_name_H-M   'P 1'
#
loop_
_entity.id
_entity.type
_entity.pdbx_description
1 polymer ?
#
loop_
_entity_poly.entity_id
_entity_poly.type
_entity_poly.pdbx_seq_one_letter_code
_entity_poly.pdbx_strand_id
1 'polypeptide(L)'
;MVNQDTLYTQLTFHYVNGQSESFNVYAPIESDGTQQTTQLEVRHLFKKEWWIVNLPDQTVFINLNNVIRVEMKPAVTSLKGEDVFANAERVSALSRASRM
;
A
#
# COMPACT_ATOMS: atom_id res chain seq x y z
N MET A 1 -17.38 -16.80 -3.67
CA MET A 1 -16.64 -16.77 -4.94
C MET A 1 -15.31 -16.08 -4.65
N VAL A 2 -14.22 -16.84 -4.54
CA VAL A 2 -12.88 -16.30 -4.32
C VAL A 2 -12.33 -15.98 -5.71
N ASN A 3 -12.12 -14.69 -6.01
CA ASN A 3 -11.49 -14.30 -7.27
C ASN A 3 -10.07 -14.86 -7.30
N GLN A 4 -9.81 -15.71 -8.28
CA GLN A 4 -8.48 -16.14 -8.67
C GLN A 4 -7.67 -14.94 -9.18
N ASP A 5 -6.42 -14.86 -8.72
CA ASP A 5 -5.26 -14.21 -9.35
C ASP A 5 -5.16 -12.68 -9.37
N THR A 6 -4.96 -12.07 -8.20
CA THR A 6 -4.01 -10.94 -8.13
C THR A 6 -2.60 -11.51 -7.94
N LEU A 7 -1.85 -11.66 -9.04
CA LEU A 7 -0.41 -12.01 -9.04
C LEU A 7 0.49 -10.87 -8.52
N TYR A 8 -0.11 -9.79 -8.04
CA TYR A 8 0.59 -8.60 -7.59
C TYR A 8 -0.17 -7.90 -6.47
N THR A 9 0.61 -7.20 -5.63
CA THR A 9 0.11 -6.19 -4.71
C THR A 9 0.24 -4.82 -5.38
N GLN A 10 -0.86 -4.09 -5.52
CA GLN A 10 -0.83 -2.71 -5.96
C GLN A 10 -0.59 -1.79 -4.76
N LEU A 11 0.42 -0.92 -4.87
CA LEU A 11 0.70 0.15 -3.94
C LEU A 11 0.37 1.49 -4.60
N THR A 12 -0.43 2.32 -3.95
CA THR A 12 -0.72 3.69 -4.40
C THR A 12 -0.16 4.69 -3.38
N PHE A 13 0.75 5.54 -3.83
CA PHE A 13 1.35 6.60 -3.03
C PHE A 13 0.60 7.91 -3.32
N HIS A 14 0.14 8.59 -2.28
CA HIS A 14 -0.47 9.91 -2.37
C HIS A 14 0.51 10.94 -1.82
N TYR A 15 0.86 11.95 -2.61
CA TYR A 15 1.86 12.95 -2.26
C TYR A 15 1.24 14.23 -1.69
N VAL A 16 2.05 15.00 -0.96
CA VAL A 16 1.69 16.31 -0.38
C VAL A 16 1.16 17.32 -1.41
N ASN A 17 1.56 17.19 -2.68
CA ASN A 17 1.12 18.05 -3.78
C ASN A 17 -0.23 17.64 -4.40
N GLY A 18 -0.90 16.62 -3.84
CA GLY A 18 -2.17 16.09 -4.33
C GLY A 18 -2.05 15.10 -5.50
N GLN A 19 -0.85 14.84 -6.01
CA GLN A 19 -0.62 13.80 -7.03
C GLN A 19 -0.60 12.41 -6.42
N SER A 20 -0.77 11.39 -7.26
CA SER A 20 -0.69 10.00 -6.83
C SER A 20 -0.04 9.12 -7.90
N GLU A 21 0.73 8.14 -7.46
CA GLU A 21 1.38 7.15 -8.32
C GLU A 21 1.03 5.75 -7.84
N SER A 22 0.86 4.81 -8.77
CA SER A 22 0.52 3.42 -8.44
C SER A 22 1.49 2.45 -9.07
N PHE A 23 1.89 1.43 -8.32
CA PHE A 23 2.86 0.41 -8.73
C PHE A 23 2.32 -0.98 -8.43
N ASN A 24 2.46 -1.90 -9.38
CA ASN A 24 2.14 -3.31 -9.19
C ASN A 24 3.43 -4.05 -8.77
N VAL A 25 3.41 -4.66 -7.59
CA VAL A 25 4.52 -5.40 -7.01
C VAL A 25 4.20 -6.89 -7.12
N TYR A 26 4.93 -7.60 -7.98
CA TYR A 26 4.65 -8.99 -8.37
C TYR A 26 5.29 -10.06 -7.44
N ALA A 27 6.05 -9.64 -6.43
CA ALA A 27 6.55 -10.53 -5.40
C ALA A 27 5.58 -10.55 -4.21
N PRO A 28 5.34 -11.70 -3.56
CA PRO A 28 4.72 -11.69 -2.24
C PRO A 28 5.60 -10.85 -1.32
N ILE A 29 4.99 -9.88 -0.63
CA ILE A 29 5.65 -9.17 0.48
C ILE A 29 5.99 -10.18 1.61
N GLU A 30 5.50 -11.42 1.52
CA GLU A 30 5.86 -12.54 2.38
C GLU A 30 7.14 -13.23 1.87
N SER A 31 8.29 -12.74 2.32
CA SER A 31 9.55 -13.50 2.21
C SER A 31 9.86 -14.16 3.54
N ASP A 32 9.38 -15.40 3.73
CA ASP A 32 10.07 -16.51 4.45
C ASP A 32 9.16 -17.58 5.07
N GLY A 33 7.91 -17.79 4.65
CA GLY A 33 7.14 -18.95 5.13
C GLY A 33 6.88 -18.99 6.65
N THR A 34 7.18 -17.92 7.38
CA THR A 34 6.74 -17.72 8.76
C THR A 34 5.64 -16.66 8.76
N GLN A 35 4.40 -17.09 9.03
CA GLN A 35 3.20 -16.25 9.02
C GLN A 35 3.16 -15.19 10.15
N GLN A 36 4.31 -14.76 10.69
CA GLN A 36 4.42 -13.78 11.77
C GLN A 36 5.07 -12.45 11.34
N THR A 37 5.56 -12.32 10.11
CA THR A 37 6.46 -11.21 9.73
C THR A 37 5.78 -10.03 9.02
N THR A 38 4.53 -10.18 8.54
CA THR A 38 3.83 -9.13 7.76
C THR A 38 3.67 -7.81 8.52
N GLN A 39 3.46 -7.89 9.84
CA GLN A 39 3.14 -6.72 10.66
C GLN A 39 4.38 -5.91 11.06
N LEU A 40 5.47 -6.61 11.38
CA LEU A 40 6.74 -5.98 11.68
C LEU A 40 7.34 -5.40 10.40
N GLU A 41 7.27 -6.11 9.27
CA GLU A 41 7.85 -5.64 8.00
C GLU A 41 7.18 -4.37 7.50
N VAL A 42 5.84 -4.31 7.46
CA VAL A 42 5.13 -3.10 7.01
C VAL A 42 5.44 -1.89 7.90
N ARG A 43 5.49 -2.07 9.23
CA ARG A 43 5.87 -0.98 10.16
C ARG A 43 7.32 -0.54 9.96
N HIS A 44 8.25 -1.45 9.71
CA HIS A 44 9.64 -1.10 9.44
C HIS A 44 9.83 -0.42 8.08
N LEU A 45 9.02 -0.79 7.08
CA LEU A 45 9.01 -0.13 5.79
C LEU A 45 8.64 1.35 5.96
N PHE A 46 7.58 1.67 6.71
CA PHE A 46 7.19 3.07 6.95
C PHE A 46 8.17 3.88 7.82
N LYS A 47 9.18 3.26 8.44
CA LYS A 47 10.25 3.96 9.16
C LYS A 47 11.42 4.37 8.27
N LYS A 48 11.47 3.93 7.01
CA LYS A 48 12.53 4.30 6.07
C LYS A 48 12.17 5.61 5.37
N GLU A 49 13.14 6.50 5.20
CA GLU A 49 12.92 7.76 4.49
C GLU A 49 12.72 7.56 2.98
N TRP A 50 13.28 6.48 2.43
CA TRP A 50 13.26 6.18 1.01
C TRP A 50 12.78 4.75 0.75
N TRP A 51 11.87 4.62 -0.20
CA TRP A 51 11.45 3.33 -0.75
C TRP A 51 11.98 3.18 -2.17
N ILE A 52 12.38 1.97 -2.53
CA ILE A 52 12.95 1.66 -3.83
C ILE A 52 11.98 0.72 -4.54
N VAL A 53 11.44 1.18 -5.67
CA VAL A 53 10.58 0.38 -6.53
C VAL A 53 11.38 0.05 -7.79
N ASN A 54 11.71 -1.22 -7.97
CA ASN A 54 12.43 -1.68 -9.15
C ASN A 54 11.43 -2.16 -10.21
N LEU A 55 11.28 -1.39 -11.28
CA LEU A 55 10.43 -1.71 -12.42
C LEU A 55 11.27 -2.40 -13.50
N PRO A 56 10.64 -3.04 -14.51
CA PRO A 56 11.38 -3.74 -15.56
C PRO A 56 12.35 -2.86 -16.35
N ASP A 57 12.05 -1.56 -16.48
CA ASP A 57 12.76 -0.60 -17.31
C ASP A 57 13.48 0.50 -16.52
N GLN A 58 13.10 0.73 -15.26
CA GLN A 58 13.69 1.77 -14.41
C GLN A 58 13.59 1.44 -12.92
N THR A 59 14.46 2.07 -12.13
CA THR A 59 14.35 2.06 -10.66
C THR A 59 13.85 3.42 -10.19
N VAL A 60 12.79 3.41 -9.39
CA VAL A 60 12.18 4.62 -8.82
C VAL A 60 12.50 4.69 -7.32
N PHE A 61 13.00 5.84 -6.87
CA PHE A 61 13.23 6.13 -5.47
C PHE A 61 12.15 7.08 -4.95
N ILE A 62 11.35 6.64 -3.99
CA ILE A 62 10.23 7.38 -3.43
C ILE A 62 10.65 7.92 -2.06
N ASN A 63 10.67 9.25 -1.91
CA ASN A 63 10.89 9.89 -0.62
C ASN A 63 9.57 9.91 0.18
N LEU A 64 9.53 9.16 1.29
CA LEU A 64 8.32 9.07 2.11
C LEU A 64 7.99 10.37 2.87
N ASN A 65 8.93 11.30 3.04
CA ASN A 65 8.64 12.60 3.66
C ASN A 65 7.64 13.43 2.83
N ASN A 66 7.48 13.11 1.55
CA ASN A 66 6.53 13.77 0.65
C ASN A 66 5.25 12.94 0.44
N VAL A 67 5.11 11.78 1.09
CA VAL A 67 3.95 10.89 0.97
C VAL A 67 3.05 11.06 2.18
N ILE A 68 1.78 11.38 1.95
CA ILE A 68 0.78 11.57 3.02
C ILE A 68 -0.01 10.29 3.32
N ARG A 69 -0.09 9.37 2.36
CA ARG A 69 -0.85 8.12 2.49
C ARG A 69 -0.33 7.08 1.50
N VAL A 70 -0.29 5.83 1.94
CA VAL A 70 -0.10 4.68 1.05
C VAL A 70 -1.34 3.79 1.13
N GLU A 71 -1.91 3.43 -0.03
CA GLU A 71 -2.97 2.44 -0.14
C GLU A 71 -2.40 1.14 -0.72
N MET A 72 -2.92 -0.01 -0.27
CA MET A 72 -2.50 -1.33 -0.71
C MET A 72 -3.72 -2.13 -1.16
N LYS A 73 -3.61 -2.82 -2.29
CA LYS A 73 -4.62 -3.76 -2.80
C LYS A 73 -3.95 -5.06 -3.25
N PRO A 74 -4.44 -6.25 -2.87
CA PRO A 74 -5.59 -6.47 -1.98
C PRO A 74 -5.30 -6.03 -0.54
N ALA A 75 -6.35 -5.94 0.29
CA ALA A 75 -6.20 -5.57 1.69
C ALA A 75 -5.42 -6.65 2.46
N VAL A 76 -4.52 -6.24 3.35
CA VAL A 76 -3.78 -7.17 4.21
C VAL A 76 -4.73 -7.72 5.28
N THR A 77 -4.98 -9.02 5.24
CA THR A 77 -6.00 -9.70 6.05
C THR A 77 -5.60 -9.96 7.50
N SER A 78 -4.32 -9.79 7.86
CA SER A 78 -3.75 -10.20 9.16
C SER A 78 -2.96 -9.10 9.88
N LEU A 79 -3.14 -7.82 9.52
CA LEU A 79 -2.57 -6.71 10.29
C LEU A 79 -3.18 -6.70 11.70
N LYS A 80 -2.33 -6.73 12.72
CA LYS A 80 -2.68 -6.55 14.15
C LYS A 80 -1.75 -5.48 14.74
N GLY A 81 -1.94 -5.16 16.02
CA GLY A 81 -1.13 -4.19 16.75
C GLY A 81 -1.96 -3.02 17.27
N GLU A 82 -1.41 -2.30 18.24
CA GLU A 82 -2.11 -1.25 18.99
C GLU A 82 -2.70 -0.15 18.09
N ASP A 83 -2.00 0.19 17.01
CA ASP A 83 -2.39 1.24 16.06
C ASP A 83 -3.20 0.74 14.84
N VAL A 84 -3.67 -0.51 14.86
CA VAL A 84 -4.39 -1.11 13.73
C VAL A 84 -5.88 -1.24 14.04
N PHE A 85 -6.70 -0.56 13.25
CA PHE A 85 -8.16 -0.71 13.26
C PHE A 85 -8.59 -1.76 12.22
N ALA A 86 -8.64 -3.03 12.64
CA ALA A 86 -8.87 -4.16 11.74
C ALA A 86 -10.26 -4.20 11.06
N ASN A 87 -11.27 -3.57 11.67
CA ASN A 87 -12.66 -3.60 11.21
C ASN A 87 -13.18 -2.18 10.93
N ALA A 88 -12.47 -1.43 10.08
CA ALA A 88 -12.84 -0.08 9.70
C ALA A 88 -13.55 -0.04 8.34
N GLU A 89 -14.53 0.86 8.19
CA GLU A 89 -15.20 1.16 6.92
C GLU A 89 -14.89 2.59 6.51
N ARG A 90 -14.59 2.81 5.21
CA ARG A 90 -14.45 4.15 4.66
C ARG A 90 -15.83 4.75 4.41
N VAL A 91 -16.23 5.71 5.23
CA VAL A 91 -17.44 6.50 5.00
C VAL A 91 -17.03 7.83 4.36
N SER A 92 -17.32 8.01 3.07
CA SER A 92 -17.14 9.28 2.37
C SER A 92 -18.50 9.91 2.06
N ALA A 93 -18.65 11.22 2.27
CA ALA A 93 -19.82 11.94 1.75
C ALA A 93 -19.87 11.79 0.22
N LEU A 94 -21.06 11.55 -0.34
CA LEU A 94 -21.27 11.55 -1.79
C LEU A 94 -20.92 12.95 -2.32
N SER A 95 -19.71 13.13 -2.86
CA SER A 95 -19.43 14.31 -3.67
C SER A 95 -20.18 14.12 -4.97
N ARG A 96 -21.27 14.88 -5.17
CA ARG A 96 -21.86 15.04 -6.49
C ARG A 96 -20.75 15.64 -7.35
N ALA A 97 -20.13 14.82 -8.19
CA ALA A 97 -19.34 15.32 -9.30
C ALA A 97 -20.27 16.25 -10.09
N SER A 98 -20.04 17.55 -9.98
CA SER A 98 -20.70 18.53 -10.82
C SER A 98 -20.24 18.20 -12.23
N ARG A 99 -21.10 17.53 -13.00
CA ARG A 99 -20.91 17.38 -14.44
C ARG A 99 -20.83 18.80 -15.01
N MET A 100 -19.68 19.13 -15.61
CA MET A 100 -19.59 20.24 -16.56
C MET A 100 -20.54 19.98 -17.73
#